data_AF-A0A948BY95-F1
#
_entry.id   AF-A0A948BY95-F1
#
_cell.length_a   1.000
_cell.length_b   1.000
_cell.length_c   1.000
_cell.angle_alpha   90.00
_cell.angle_beta   90.00
_cell.angle_gamma   90.00
#
_symmetry.space_group_name_H-M   'P 1'
#
loop_
_entity.id
_entity.type
_entity.pdbx_description
1 polymer ?
#
loop_
_entity_poly.entity_id
_entity_poly.type
_entity_poly.pdbx_seq_one_letter_code
_entity_poly.pdbx_strand_id
1 'polypeptide(L)'
;MLSSISRNISLQLVSEGSLEDLADARFPGQEFDILIFDVKSARESKEIRQVIGDIAQKIIFLTDDDSYLSKIKDFPSGQAALVRKPLTYHKFAEGLGLIGIHLRKLNCWEYHQCGRGPGQVEVSGLAGCPVGSETSTNAMNEGTMGGRVCWAIGGSFCSGEKQGTFASKIINCQDCDFYKLVHEEQGQYSESINSILGRMRRKNKI
;
A
#
# COMPACT_ATOMS: atom_id res chain seq x y z
N MET A 1 3.93 0.45 9.03
CA MET A 1 3.29 1.29 8.00
C MET A 1 4.08 1.27 6.70
N LEU A 2 5.34 1.73 6.64
CA LEU A 2 6.15 1.65 5.40
C LEU A 2 6.40 0.21 4.92
N SER A 3 6.57 -0.75 5.83
CA SER A 3 6.63 -2.19 5.49
C SER A 3 5.33 -2.75 4.90
N SER A 4 4.20 -2.05 5.11
CA SER A 4 2.86 -2.43 4.67
C SER A 4 2.40 -1.64 3.44
N ILE A 5 3.11 -0.56 3.08
CA ILE A 5 2.79 0.43 2.01
C ILE A 5 3.00 -0.14 0.58
N SER A 6 2.96 -1.46 0.50
CA SER A 6 2.90 -2.28 -0.71
C SER A 6 4.24 -2.67 -1.30
N ARG A 7 4.19 -3.81 -1.97
CA ARG A 7 5.25 -4.36 -2.84
C ARG A 7 5.66 -3.41 -3.98
N ASN A 8 5.02 -2.24 -4.12
CA ASN A 8 5.38 -1.24 -5.11
C ASN A 8 6.54 -0.36 -4.64
N ILE A 9 6.87 -0.34 -3.35
CA ILE A 9 7.98 0.43 -2.79
C ILE A 9 8.89 -0.51 -2.00
N SER A 10 10.14 -0.67 -2.45
CA SER A 10 11.16 -1.40 -1.71
C SER A 10 12.00 -0.43 -0.92
N LEU A 11 11.94 -0.53 0.41
CA LEU A 11 12.77 0.28 1.30
C LEU A 11 14.23 -0.18 1.21
N GLN A 12 15.07 0.62 0.56
CA GLN A 12 16.48 0.29 0.35
C GLN A 12 17.35 0.69 1.55
N LEU A 13 17.02 1.80 2.22
CA LEU A 13 17.80 2.34 3.32
C LEU A 13 16.91 3.09 4.31
N VAL A 14 17.24 2.98 5.59
CA VAL A 14 16.75 3.85 6.66
C VAL A 14 17.96 4.36 7.42
N SER A 15 18.10 5.67 7.52
CA SER A 15 19.12 6.32 8.35
C SER A 15 18.47 7.34 9.29
N GLU A 16 19.12 7.58 10.42
CA GLU A 16 18.85 8.72 11.28
C GLU A 16 20.01 9.70 11.12
N GLY A 17 19.71 10.98 10.88
CA GLY A 17 20.71 12.01 10.61
C GLY A 17 20.09 13.26 9.97
N SER A 18 20.87 14.32 9.81
CA SER A 18 20.46 15.50 9.03
C SER A 18 20.49 15.22 7.52
N LEU A 19 19.95 16.14 6.72
CA LEU A 19 20.17 16.08 5.28
C LEU A 19 21.64 16.28 4.89
N GLU A 20 22.43 16.98 5.70
CA GLU A 20 23.87 17.10 5.46
C GLU A 20 24.58 15.76 5.66
N ASP A 21 24.18 14.97 6.67
CA ASP A 21 24.68 13.61 6.87
C ASP A 21 24.40 12.72 5.64
N LEU A 22 23.26 12.91 4.97
CA LEU A 22 22.92 12.20 3.72
C LEU A 22 23.81 12.63 2.53
N ALA A 23 24.18 13.91 2.45
CA ALA A 23 25.10 14.43 1.42
C ALA A 23 26.51 13.87 1.60
N ASP A 24 26.98 13.86 2.85
CA ASP A 24 28.34 13.48 3.23
C ASP A 24 28.51 11.96 3.37
N ALA A 25 27.42 11.21 3.61
CA ALA A 25 27.43 9.76 3.73
C ALA A 25 28.01 9.03 2.51
N ARG A 26 28.14 9.72 1.36
CA ARG A 26 28.60 9.14 0.10
C ARG A 26 27.79 7.88 -0.22
N PHE A 27 26.72 8.04 -0.99
CA PHE A 27 26.07 6.95 -1.71
C PHE A 27 26.57 6.87 -3.18
N PRO A 28 27.88 6.73 -3.45
CA PRO A 28 28.40 6.85 -4.81
C PRO A 28 27.87 5.71 -5.66
N GLY A 29 27.09 6.07 -6.69
CA GLY A 29 26.47 5.13 -7.63
C GLY A 29 25.14 4.53 -7.15
N GLN A 30 24.59 4.98 -6.02
CA GLN A 30 23.26 4.55 -5.58
C GLN A 30 22.26 5.69 -5.78
N GLU A 31 21.37 5.51 -6.76
CA GLU A 31 20.28 6.44 -7.05
C GLU A 31 18.99 5.91 -6.42
N PHE A 32 18.18 6.83 -5.88
CA PHE A 32 16.87 6.50 -5.33
C PHE A 32 15.76 7.16 -6.17
N ASP A 33 14.70 6.40 -6.48
CA ASP A 33 13.53 6.96 -7.17
C ASP A 33 12.79 7.99 -6.28
N ILE A 34 12.76 7.73 -4.97
CA ILE A 34 12.04 8.52 -3.97
C ILE A 34 12.85 8.58 -2.69
N LEU A 35 13.02 9.78 -2.14
CA LEU A 35 13.48 10.00 -0.77
C LEU A 35 12.28 10.32 0.13
N ILE A 36 12.20 9.71 1.32
CA ILE A 36 11.21 10.08 2.34
C ILE A 36 11.99 10.66 3.52
N PHE A 37 11.76 11.94 3.81
CA PHE A 37 12.52 12.65 4.82
C PHE A 37 11.61 13.11 5.97
N ASP A 38 11.89 12.63 7.18
CA ASP A 38 11.21 13.05 8.40
C ASP A 38 11.84 14.34 8.94
N VAL A 39 11.11 15.44 8.85
CA VAL A 39 11.50 16.75 9.34
C VAL A 39 11.07 16.88 10.81
N LYS A 40 12.04 17.06 11.72
CA LYS A 40 11.79 17.19 13.16
C LYS A 40 11.85 18.63 13.72
N SER A 41 12.48 19.61 13.04
CA SER A 41 12.41 21.03 13.45
C SER A 41 12.97 21.99 12.39
N ALA A 42 12.57 23.27 12.44
CA ALA A 42 12.87 24.37 11.51
C ALA A 42 14.35 24.81 11.39
N ARG A 43 15.34 24.02 11.85
CA ARG A 43 16.75 24.44 11.89
C ARG A 43 17.62 24.10 10.69
N GLU A 44 17.13 23.37 9.70
CA GLU A 44 17.99 23.02 8.55
C GLU A 44 17.94 24.07 7.43
N SER A 45 19.16 24.44 7.03
CA SER A 45 19.60 25.58 6.25
C SER A 45 19.50 25.35 4.74
N LYS A 46 19.96 26.34 3.98
CA LYS A 46 19.74 26.53 2.53
C LYS A 46 20.24 25.39 1.63
N GLU A 47 20.96 24.40 2.13
CA GLU A 47 21.59 23.33 1.34
C GLU A 47 20.67 22.15 0.95
N ILE A 48 19.52 21.98 1.62
CA ILE A 48 18.60 20.83 1.42
C ILE A 48 18.31 20.51 -0.05
N ARG A 49 18.05 21.54 -0.87
CA ARG A 49 17.70 21.32 -2.30
C ARG A 49 18.81 20.72 -3.13
N GLN A 50 20.04 21.16 -2.89
CA GLN A 50 21.18 20.74 -3.68
C GLN A 50 21.49 19.26 -3.39
N VAL A 51 21.48 18.91 -2.10
CA VAL A 51 21.67 17.52 -1.65
C VAL A 51 20.60 16.58 -2.19
N ILE A 52 19.32 16.99 -2.17
CA ILE A 52 18.24 16.14 -2.67
C ILE A 52 18.35 15.94 -4.19
N GLY A 53 18.64 17.00 -4.94
CA GLY A 53 18.74 16.95 -6.40
C GLY A 53 19.83 15.98 -6.91
N ASP A 54 20.87 15.75 -6.10
CA ASP A 54 21.97 14.85 -6.43
C ASP A 54 21.69 13.37 -6.08
N ILE A 55 20.71 13.08 -5.19
CA ILE A 55 20.51 11.75 -4.59
C ILE A 55 19.16 11.12 -5.00
N ALA A 56 18.11 11.93 -5.24
CA ALA A 56 16.79 11.42 -5.57
C ALA A 56 16.03 12.32 -6.56
N GLN A 57 15.27 11.68 -7.46
CA GLN A 57 14.44 12.42 -8.43
C GLN A 57 13.19 13.06 -7.78
N LYS A 58 12.72 12.49 -6.67
CA LYS A 58 11.51 12.91 -5.97
C LYS A 58 11.67 12.81 -4.46
N ILE A 59 11.01 13.68 -3.72
CA ILE A 59 11.04 13.68 -2.25
C ILE A 59 9.66 13.84 -1.61
N ILE A 60 9.45 13.13 -0.50
CA ILE A 60 8.35 13.32 0.42
C ILE A 60 8.88 13.83 1.76
N PHE A 61 8.45 15.01 2.17
CA PHE A 61 8.71 15.56 3.49
C PHE A 61 7.61 15.15 4.46
N LEU A 62 7.96 14.51 5.58
CA LEU A 62 7.04 14.22 6.67
C LEU A 62 7.23 15.25 7.78
N THR A 63 6.20 16.04 8.11
CA THR A 63 6.33 17.10 9.12
C THR A 63 5.00 17.36 9.83
N ASP A 64 5.01 17.84 11.06
CA ASP A 64 3.86 18.47 11.72
C ASP A 64 3.86 20.01 11.62
N ASP A 65 4.99 20.61 11.21
CA ASP A 65 5.21 22.04 11.07
C ASP A 65 4.85 22.57 9.66
N ASP A 66 3.84 23.45 9.61
CA ASP A 66 3.36 24.11 8.40
C ASP A 66 4.34 25.12 7.78
N SER A 67 5.36 25.55 8.53
CA SER A 67 6.36 26.49 8.01
C SER A 67 7.08 25.95 6.76
N TYR A 68 7.14 24.63 6.60
CA TYR A 68 7.75 23.93 5.46
C TYR A 68 6.94 24.02 4.16
N LEU A 69 5.66 24.41 4.21
CA LEU A 69 4.84 24.61 3.01
C LEU A 69 5.40 25.69 2.09
N SER A 70 6.11 26.68 2.63
CA SER A 70 6.80 27.69 1.82
C SER A 70 8.06 27.12 1.18
N LYS A 71 8.80 26.27 1.89
CA LYS A 71 10.07 25.67 1.43
C LYS A 71 9.88 24.67 0.28
N ILE A 72 8.74 23.99 0.20
CA ILE A 72 8.47 23.07 -0.92
C ILE A 72 8.20 23.79 -2.25
N LYS A 73 7.83 25.08 -2.23
CA LYS A 73 7.44 25.82 -3.44
C LYS A 73 8.57 26.03 -4.41
N ASP A 74 9.81 26.08 -3.93
CA ASP A 74 10.96 26.25 -4.81
C ASP A 74 11.58 24.91 -5.27
N PHE A 75 10.86 23.79 -5.10
CA PHE A 75 11.05 22.58 -5.91
C PHE A 75 10.21 22.67 -7.19
N PRO A 76 10.70 22.13 -8.33
CA PRO A 76 9.89 21.95 -9.52
C PRO A 76 8.61 21.15 -9.26
N SER A 77 7.55 21.47 -10.02
CA SER A 77 6.26 20.79 -9.92
C SER A 77 6.41 19.28 -10.08
N GLY A 78 5.83 18.50 -9.15
CA GLY A 78 5.88 17.04 -9.16
C GLY A 78 7.17 16.41 -8.62
N GLN A 79 8.15 17.20 -8.15
CA GLN A 79 9.38 16.67 -7.55
C GLN A 79 9.32 16.57 -6.01
N ALA A 80 8.47 17.35 -5.35
CA ALA A 80 8.36 17.33 -3.89
C ALA A 80 6.90 17.33 -3.43
N ALA A 81 6.63 16.59 -2.36
CA ALA A 81 5.37 16.66 -1.62
C ALA A 81 5.62 16.77 -0.12
N LEU A 82 4.67 17.39 0.59
CA LEU A 82 4.66 17.45 2.04
C LEU A 82 3.49 16.62 2.54
N VAL A 83 3.76 15.72 3.48
CA VAL A 83 2.75 14.89 4.14
C VAL A 83 2.73 15.23 5.63
N ARG A 84 1.58 15.72 6.08
CA ARG A 84 1.43 16.15 7.48
C ARG A 84 1.29 14.99 8.44
N LYS A 85 2.04 15.01 9.53
CA LYS A 85 1.88 14.10 10.66
C LYS A 85 0.58 14.39 11.44
N PRO A 86 0.00 13.40 12.17
CA PRO A 86 0.37 11.99 12.15
C PRO A 86 0.11 11.37 10.79
N LEU A 87 1.01 10.46 10.39
CA LEU A 87 0.95 9.78 9.10
C LEU A 87 -0.21 8.78 9.09
N THR A 88 -0.92 8.72 7.97
CA THR A 88 -1.91 7.67 7.68
C THR A 88 -1.68 7.19 6.26
N TYR A 89 -2.18 5.99 5.90
CA TYR A 89 -2.11 5.51 4.53
C TYR A 89 -2.62 6.55 3.52
N HIS A 90 -3.79 7.14 3.77
CA HIS A 90 -4.41 8.11 2.86
C HIS A 90 -3.53 9.35 2.64
N LYS A 91 -3.04 9.97 3.73
CA LYS A 91 -2.15 11.13 3.63
C LYS A 91 -0.86 10.81 2.89
N PHE A 92 -0.31 9.62 3.12
CA PHE A 92 0.91 9.19 2.45
C PHE A 92 0.69 8.89 0.96
N ALA A 93 -0.39 8.17 0.62
CA ALA A 93 -0.79 7.87 -0.74
C ALA A 93 -1.13 9.14 -1.53
N GLU A 94 -1.77 10.13 -0.90
CA GLU A 94 -1.99 11.46 -1.47
C GLU A 94 -0.66 12.18 -1.75
N GLY A 95 0.26 12.17 -0.79
CA GLY A 95 1.61 12.74 -0.97
C GLY A 95 2.38 12.10 -2.13
N LEU A 96 2.34 10.78 -2.26
CA LEU A 96 2.89 10.06 -3.42
C LEU A 96 2.21 10.49 -4.73
N GLY A 97 0.88 10.65 -4.71
CA GLY A 97 0.11 11.11 -5.86
C GLY A 97 0.52 12.50 -6.34
N LEU A 98 0.86 13.41 -5.43
CA LEU A 98 1.34 14.77 -5.76
C LEU A 98 2.68 14.76 -6.50
N ILE A 99 3.50 13.73 -6.31
CA ILE A 99 4.73 13.51 -7.06
C ILE A 99 4.55 12.49 -8.20
N GLY A 100 3.32 12.21 -8.61
CA GLY A 100 3.00 11.33 -9.75
C GLY A 100 3.26 9.85 -9.49
N ILE A 101 3.17 9.40 -8.24
CA ILE A 101 3.37 8.01 -7.84
C ILE A 101 2.06 7.47 -7.26
N HIS A 102 1.57 6.39 -7.86
CA HIS A 102 0.31 5.78 -7.44
C HIS A 102 0.56 4.35 -6.93
N LEU A 103 0.17 4.10 -5.68
CA LEU A 103 0.24 2.76 -5.10
C LEU A 103 -0.86 1.88 -5.70
N ARG A 104 -0.45 0.86 -6.44
CA ARG A 104 -1.33 -0.24 -6.85
C ARG A 104 -1.83 -1.02 -5.62
N LYS A 105 -3.15 -1.18 -5.53
CA LYS A 105 -3.83 -2.00 -4.53
C LYS A 105 -3.65 -3.48 -4.83
N LEU A 106 -3.20 -4.25 -3.85
CA LEU A 106 -2.89 -5.67 -4.00
C LEU A 106 -4.12 -6.54 -3.75
N ASN A 107 -4.22 -7.66 -4.48
CA ASN A 107 -5.14 -8.76 -4.14
C ASN A 107 -4.49 -9.70 -3.11
N CYS A 108 -5.31 -10.50 -2.41
CA CYS A 108 -4.82 -11.35 -1.32
C CYS A 108 -3.71 -12.33 -1.76
N TRP A 109 -3.79 -12.85 -2.99
CA TRP A 109 -2.79 -13.78 -3.53
C TRP A 109 -1.46 -13.10 -3.86
N GLU A 110 -1.47 -11.80 -4.17
CA GLU A 110 -0.26 -11.01 -4.38
C GLU A 110 0.34 -10.66 -3.02
N TYR A 111 -0.48 -10.22 -2.07
CA TYR A 111 -0.06 -9.91 -0.71
C TYR A 111 0.60 -11.11 -0.03
N HIS A 112 -0.09 -12.26 -0.01
CA HIS A 112 0.40 -13.50 0.57
C HIS A 112 1.34 -14.30 -0.32
N GLN A 113 1.57 -13.85 -1.57
CA GLN A 113 2.53 -14.51 -2.48
C GLN A 113 2.21 -15.98 -2.77
N CYS A 114 0.93 -16.37 -2.70
CA CYS A 114 0.55 -17.78 -2.64
C CYS A 114 0.39 -18.45 -4.01
N GLY A 115 0.46 -17.68 -5.11
CA GLY A 115 0.29 -18.21 -6.46
C GLY A 115 -1.12 -18.71 -6.78
N ARG A 116 -2.15 -18.33 -6.03
CA ARG A 116 -3.54 -18.80 -6.21
C ARG A 116 -4.49 -17.72 -6.77
N GLY A 117 -3.96 -16.87 -7.64
CA GLY A 117 -4.74 -15.84 -8.35
C GLY A 117 -5.53 -16.38 -9.56
N PRO A 118 -6.17 -15.49 -10.33
CA PRO A 118 -6.90 -15.86 -11.55
C PRO A 118 -6.06 -16.67 -12.53
N GLY A 119 -6.66 -17.71 -13.12
CA GLY A 119 -6.01 -18.57 -14.10
C GLY A 119 -4.92 -19.49 -13.53
N GLN A 120 -4.64 -19.44 -12.23
CA GLN A 120 -3.70 -20.36 -11.59
C GLN A 120 -4.40 -21.68 -11.28
N VAL A 121 -4.04 -22.71 -12.04
CA VAL A 121 -4.50 -24.08 -11.86
C VAL A 121 -3.62 -24.74 -10.81
N GLU A 122 -4.27 -25.31 -9.79
CA GLU A 122 -3.72 -26.28 -8.82
C GLU A 122 -2.23 -26.13 -8.47
N VAL A 123 -1.93 -25.38 -7.41
CA VAL A 123 -0.62 -25.50 -6.75
C VAL A 123 -0.63 -26.81 -5.95
N SER A 124 0.13 -27.80 -6.43
CA SER A 124 0.45 -29.05 -5.73
C SER A 124 -0.73 -30.02 -5.52
N GLY A 125 -1.61 -30.21 -6.52
CA GLY A 125 -2.71 -31.20 -6.45
C GLY A 125 -3.87 -30.81 -5.51
N LEU A 126 -3.85 -29.58 -5.00
CA LEU A 126 -4.97 -28.97 -4.27
C LEU A 126 -5.82 -28.15 -5.23
N ALA A 127 -7.14 -28.33 -5.18
CA ALA A 127 -8.09 -27.53 -5.95
C ALA A 127 -7.78 -26.03 -5.91
N GLY A 128 -8.04 -25.33 -7.01
CA GLY A 128 -7.83 -23.88 -7.12
C GLY A 128 -8.53 -23.10 -6.01
N CYS A 129 -7.96 -21.96 -5.61
CA CYS A 129 -8.59 -21.10 -4.60
C CYS A 129 -9.84 -20.44 -5.20
N PRO A 130 -11.04 -20.59 -4.58
CA PRO A 130 -12.27 -19.99 -5.11
C PRO A 130 -12.22 -18.46 -5.20
N VAL A 131 -11.32 -17.81 -4.44
CA VAL A 131 -11.12 -16.36 -4.49
C VAL A 131 -10.67 -15.89 -5.89
N GLY A 132 -9.82 -16.68 -6.55
CA GLY A 132 -9.29 -16.39 -7.89
C GLY A 132 -10.26 -16.72 -9.02
N SER A 133 -11.45 -17.26 -8.72
CA SER A 133 -12.51 -17.55 -9.70
C SER A 133 -13.86 -16.91 -9.36
N GLU A 134 -13.95 -16.18 -8.25
CA GLU A 134 -15.16 -15.47 -7.85
C GLU A 134 -15.34 -14.16 -8.65
N THR A 135 -15.84 -14.30 -9.87
CA THR A 135 -16.07 -13.18 -10.78
C THR A 135 -17.17 -12.22 -10.33
N SER A 136 -18.11 -12.65 -9.47
CA SER A 136 -19.22 -11.77 -9.07
C SER A 136 -18.74 -10.54 -8.31
N THR A 137 -17.65 -10.65 -7.57
CA THR A 137 -17.10 -9.58 -6.73
C THR A 137 -16.04 -8.73 -7.45
N ASN A 138 -15.86 -8.92 -8.76
CA ASN A 138 -14.88 -8.13 -9.51
C ASN A 138 -15.11 -6.61 -9.36
N ALA A 139 -14.01 -5.87 -9.21
CA ALA A 139 -13.95 -4.44 -8.90
C ALA A 139 -14.42 -4.05 -7.49
N MET A 140 -14.90 -4.98 -6.64
CA MET A 140 -15.18 -4.66 -5.24
C MET A 140 -13.90 -4.34 -4.50
N ASN A 141 -13.93 -3.25 -3.72
CA ASN A 141 -12.75 -2.66 -3.13
C ASN A 141 -11.63 -2.49 -4.16
N GLU A 142 -11.89 -2.06 -5.40
CA GLU A 142 -10.87 -1.89 -6.44
C GLU A 142 -9.99 -3.15 -6.70
N GLY A 143 -10.51 -4.32 -6.34
CA GLY A 143 -9.84 -5.60 -6.50
C GLY A 143 -10.22 -6.31 -7.79
N THR A 144 -9.49 -7.38 -8.09
CA THR A 144 -9.83 -8.31 -9.15
C THR A 144 -10.56 -9.50 -8.56
N MET A 145 -11.69 -9.91 -9.15
CA MET A 145 -12.50 -11.05 -8.67
C MET A 145 -12.74 -11.01 -7.16
N GLY A 146 -12.39 -12.05 -6.41
CA GLY A 146 -12.51 -12.11 -4.94
C GLY A 146 -11.33 -11.51 -4.17
N GLY A 147 -10.30 -11.03 -4.85
CA GLY A 147 -8.97 -10.79 -4.28
C GLY A 147 -8.92 -9.77 -3.15
N ARG A 148 -9.74 -8.71 -3.21
CA ARG A 148 -9.87 -7.69 -2.16
C ARG A 148 -11.16 -7.82 -1.33
N VAL A 149 -11.76 -9.01 -1.35
CA VAL A 149 -12.91 -9.39 -0.51
C VAL A 149 -12.82 -10.84 -0.01
N CYS A 150 -11.61 -11.40 0.04
CA CYS A 150 -11.40 -12.83 0.26
C CYS A 150 -11.98 -13.33 1.60
N TRP A 151 -12.17 -12.46 2.60
CA TRP A 151 -12.84 -12.75 3.88
C TRP A 151 -14.30 -13.20 3.73
N ALA A 152 -14.98 -12.82 2.64
CA ALA A 152 -16.35 -13.21 2.37
C ALA A 152 -16.47 -14.58 1.67
N ILE A 153 -15.37 -15.13 1.15
CA ILE A 153 -15.38 -16.33 0.30
C ILE A 153 -14.93 -17.54 1.13
N GLY A 154 -15.88 -18.41 1.47
CA GLY A 154 -15.60 -19.69 2.14
C GLY A 154 -14.83 -20.65 1.23
N GLY A 155 -14.09 -21.60 1.82
CA GLY A 155 -13.28 -22.55 1.06
C GLY A 155 -12.02 -21.96 0.42
N SER A 156 -11.68 -20.68 0.69
CA SER A 156 -10.45 -20.05 0.22
C SER A 156 -9.21 -20.73 0.81
N PHE A 157 -8.02 -20.46 0.27
CA PHE A 157 -6.76 -20.90 0.85
C PHE A 157 -6.01 -19.75 1.49
N CYS A 158 -5.66 -19.89 2.76
CA CYS A 158 -4.82 -18.95 3.52
C CYS A 158 -3.78 -19.77 4.29
N SER A 159 -2.52 -19.31 4.33
CA SER A 159 -1.42 -20.01 5.01
C SER A 159 -1.25 -21.50 4.62
N GLY A 160 -1.57 -21.84 3.37
CA GLY A 160 -1.50 -23.22 2.87
C GLY A 160 -2.74 -24.08 3.15
N GLU A 161 -3.67 -23.62 3.99
CA GLU A 161 -4.82 -24.39 4.42
C GLU A 161 -6.14 -23.90 3.81
N LYS A 162 -7.02 -24.86 3.49
CA LYS A 162 -8.39 -24.57 3.06
C LYS A 162 -9.18 -24.06 4.26
N GLN A 163 -9.69 -22.84 4.13
CA GLN A 163 -10.54 -22.19 5.11
C GLN A 163 -11.94 -22.80 5.08
N GLY A 164 -12.61 -22.81 6.23
CA GLY A 164 -13.95 -23.37 6.39
C GLY A 164 -15.05 -22.55 5.70
N THR A 165 -16.25 -22.61 6.27
CA THR A 165 -17.38 -21.82 5.80
C THR A 165 -17.13 -20.32 6.01
N PHE A 166 -17.92 -19.48 5.34
CA PHE A 166 -17.89 -18.03 5.55
C PHE A 166 -17.99 -17.66 7.05
N ALA A 167 -18.89 -18.30 7.80
CA ALA A 167 -19.11 -18.02 9.22
C ALA A 167 -17.85 -18.24 10.07
N SER A 168 -17.11 -19.34 9.82
CA SER A 168 -15.83 -19.57 10.51
C SER A 168 -14.72 -18.62 10.05
N LYS A 169 -14.72 -18.26 8.77
CA LYS A 169 -13.66 -17.46 8.15
C LYS A 169 -13.71 -15.99 8.56
N ILE A 170 -14.89 -15.39 8.60
CA ILE A 170 -15.03 -13.95 8.81
C ILE A 170 -14.49 -13.52 10.18
N ILE A 171 -14.65 -14.36 11.20
CA ILE A 171 -14.14 -14.14 12.54
C ILE A 171 -12.60 -14.10 12.51
N ASN A 172 -11.97 -15.12 11.94
CA ASN A 172 -10.51 -15.21 11.85
C ASN A 172 -9.89 -14.11 10.96
N CYS A 173 -10.64 -13.59 9.99
CA CYS A 173 -10.12 -12.57 9.07
C CYS A 173 -9.98 -11.19 9.71
N GLN A 174 -10.65 -10.91 10.84
CA GLN A 174 -10.51 -9.61 11.50
C GLN A 174 -9.07 -9.36 11.97
N ASP A 175 -8.33 -10.43 12.27
CA ASP A 175 -6.93 -10.36 12.67
C ASP A 175 -5.95 -10.43 11.49
N CYS A 176 -6.42 -10.75 10.29
CA CYS A 176 -5.59 -10.87 9.10
C CYS A 176 -5.03 -9.51 8.66
N ASP A 177 -3.71 -9.42 8.46
CA ASP A 177 -3.06 -8.19 8.02
C ASP A 177 -3.54 -7.71 6.66
N PHE A 178 -3.88 -8.63 5.74
CA PHE A 178 -4.45 -8.25 4.45
C PHE A 178 -5.85 -7.65 4.59
N TYR A 179 -6.68 -8.20 5.50
CA TYR A 179 -8.00 -7.63 5.77
C TYR A 179 -7.88 -6.20 6.32
N LYS A 180 -7.00 -6.01 7.31
CA LYS A 180 -6.72 -4.70 7.91
C LYS A 180 -6.20 -3.71 6.87
N LEU A 181 -5.26 -4.14 6.03
CA LEU A 181 -4.73 -3.35 4.92
C LEU A 181 -5.85 -2.88 3.99
N VAL A 182 -6.73 -3.77 3.53
CA VAL A 182 -7.82 -3.37 2.62
C VAL A 182 -8.73 -2.32 3.26
N HIS A 183 -9.06 -2.46 4.55
CA HIS A 183 -9.88 -1.47 5.26
C HIS A 183 -9.15 -0.14 5.44
N GLU A 184 -7.84 -0.17 5.70
CA GLU A 184 -7.01 1.04 5.77
C GLU A 184 -6.91 1.75 4.40
N GLU A 185 -6.77 1.00 3.30
CA GLU A 185 -6.67 1.52 1.93
C GLU A 185 -7.99 2.08 1.39
N GLN A 186 -9.14 1.51 1.81
CA GLN A 186 -10.46 1.97 1.38
C GLN A 186 -11.07 3.03 2.31
N GLY A 187 -10.68 3.04 3.58
CA GLY A 187 -11.27 3.91 4.60
C GLY A 187 -12.79 3.78 4.65
N GLN A 188 -13.48 4.92 4.57
CA GLN A 188 -14.95 4.97 4.57
C GLN A 188 -15.62 4.36 3.33
N TYR A 189 -14.86 4.08 2.26
CA TYR A 189 -15.37 3.51 1.02
C TYR A 189 -15.24 1.98 0.97
N SER A 190 -14.91 1.34 2.10
CA SER A 190 -14.81 -0.12 2.17
C SER A 190 -16.17 -0.78 1.92
N GLU A 191 -16.21 -1.78 1.05
CA GLU A 191 -17.39 -2.58 0.77
C GLU A 191 -17.86 -3.33 2.02
N SER A 192 -19.11 -3.10 2.42
CA SER A 192 -19.71 -3.81 3.54
C SER A 192 -19.88 -5.31 3.25
N ILE A 193 -19.86 -6.13 4.29
CA ILE A 193 -20.05 -7.57 4.13
C ILE A 193 -21.39 -7.92 3.46
N ASN A 194 -22.44 -7.14 3.75
CA ASN A 194 -23.75 -7.30 3.14
C ASN A 194 -23.74 -6.97 1.63
N SER A 195 -22.99 -5.94 1.22
CA SER A 195 -22.79 -5.60 -0.20
C SER A 195 -22.13 -6.77 -0.94
N ILE A 196 -21.03 -7.30 -0.38
CA ILE A 196 -20.25 -8.40 -0.96
C ILE A 196 -21.11 -9.66 -1.10
N LEU A 197 -21.75 -10.10 -0.01
CA LEU A 197 -22.61 -11.29 -0.01
C LEU A 197 -23.83 -11.11 -0.91
N GLY A 198 -24.39 -9.91 -0.98
CA GLY A 198 -25.49 -9.57 -1.88
C GLY A 198 -25.12 -9.79 -3.34
N ARG A 199 -23.91 -9.40 -3.75
CA ARG A 199 -23.42 -9.58 -5.12
C ARG A 199 -23.13 -11.06 -5.45
N MET A 200 -22.55 -11.81 -4.52
CA MET A 200 -22.32 -13.25 -4.68
C MET A 200 -23.64 -14.04 -4.80
N ARG A 201 -24.64 -13.73 -3.99
CA ARG A 201 -25.95 -14.41 -4.03
C ARG A 201 -26.70 -14.21 -5.35
N ARG A 202 -26.55 -13.06 -6.02
CA ARG A 202 -27.21 -12.80 -7.31
C ARG A 202 -26.67 -13.70 -8.42
N LYS A 203 -25.39 -14.01 -8.41
CA LYS A 203 -24.76 -14.94 -9.37
C LYS A 203 -25.31 -16.36 -9.23
N ASN A 204 -25.57 -16.82 -8.00
CA ASN A 204 -26.05 -18.18 -7.73
C ASN A 204 -27.57 -18.39 -7.99
N LYS A 205 -28.28 -17.35 -8.44
CA LYS A 205 -29.71 -17.44 -8.81
C LYS A 205 -29.94 -17.63 -10.31
N ILE A 206 -28.87 -17.71 -11.09
CA ILE A 206 -28.84 -17.98 -12.53
C ILE A 206 -28.31 -19.40 -12.70
#